data_AF-A0A2G8RHS3-F1
#
_entry.id   AF-A0A2G8RHS3-F1
#
_cell.length_a   1.000
_cell.length_b   1.000
_cell.length_c   1.000
_cell.angle_alpha   90.00
_cell.angle_beta   90.00
_cell.angle_gamma   90.00
#
_symmetry.space_group_name_H-M   'P 1'
#
loop_
_entity.id
_entity.type
_entity.pdbx_description
1 polymer ?
#
loop_
_entity_poly.entity_id
_entity_poly.type
_entity_poly.pdbx_seq_one_letter_code
_entity_poly.pdbx_strand_id
1 'polypeptide(L)' 'MSNLFWLTEAQIERLCPFFPKSHGRPRMDDLRILSGIIFINRNGLRWCDAPRE' A
#
# COMPACT_ATOMS: atom_id res chain seq x y z
N MET A 1 11.18 6.98 -9.07
CA MET A 1 11.11 5.98 -7.98
C MET A 1 11.22 6.57 -6.57
N SER A 2 11.49 7.88 -6.40
CA SER A 2 11.74 8.52 -5.10
C SER A 2 10.49 8.91 -4.28
N ASN A 3 9.27 8.78 -4.83
CA ASN A 3 8.02 9.14 -4.14
C ASN A 3 7.18 7.93 -3.71
N LEU A 4 7.66 6.69 -3.87
CA LEU A 4 6.90 5.53 -3.43
C LEU A 4 6.80 5.54 -1.90
N PHE A 5 5.60 5.79 -1.39
CA PHE A 5 5.31 5.74 0.04
C PHE A 5 5.23 4.27 0.45
N TRP A 6 6.16 3.83 1.30
CA TRP A 6 6.18 2.48 1.86
C TRP A 6 5.83 2.54 3.34
N LEU A 7 4.87 1.71 3.76
CA LEU A 7 4.58 1.53 5.17
C LEU A 7 5.72 0.74 5.85
N THR A 8 6.10 1.17 7.04
CA THR A 8 6.99 0.39 7.92
C THR A 8 6.25 -0.82 8.49
N GLU A 9 6.99 -1.86 8.87
CA GLU A 9 6.41 -3.07 9.48
C GLU A 9 5.58 -2.74 10.74
N ALA A 10 6.02 -1.80 11.58
CA ALA A 10 5.29 -1.37 12.77
C ALA A 10 3.95 -0.68 12.44
N GLN A 11 3.89 0.09 11.35
CA GLN A 11 2.64 0.70 10.89
C GLN A 11 1.67 -0.35 10.33
N ILE A 12 2.21 -1.36 9.64
CA ILE A 12 1.45 -2.50 9.11
C ILE A 12 0.86 -3.32 10.26
N GLU A 13 1.65 -3.60 11.30
CA GLU A 13 1.21 -4.34 12.48
C GLU A 13 0.03 -3.63 13.16
N ARG A 14 0.06 -2.30 13.23
CA ARG A 14 -1.05 -1.50 13.77
C ARG A 14 -2.31 -1.56 12.91
N LEU A 15 -2.19 -1.77 11.60
CA LEU A 15 -3.31 -1.88 10.66
C LEU A 15 -3.84 -3.32 10.54
N CYS A 16 -3.01 -4.32 10.83
CA CYS A 16 -3.30 -5.73 10.67
C CYS A 16 -4.62 -6.20 11.33
N PRO A 17 -5.01 -5.72 12.53
CA PRO A 17 -6.27 -6.08 13.17
C PRO A 17 -7.52 -5.67 12.39
N PHE A 18 -7.42 -4.65 11.53
CA PHE A 18 -8.55 -4.14 10.75
C PHE A 18 -8.71 -4.86 9.40
N PHE A 19 -7.78 -5.74 9.02
CA PHE A 19 -7.86 -6.43 7.74
C PHE A 19 -8.92 -7.54 7.75
N PRO A 20 -9.77 -7.61 6.71
CA PRO A 20 -10.73 -8.70 6.57
C PRO A 20 -10.01 -10.04 6.48
N LYS A 21 -10.63 -11.12 6.97
CA LYS A 21 -10.05 -12.48 6.92
C LYS A 21 -9.64 -12.84 5.50
N SER A 22 -8.44 -13.39 5.33
CA SER A 22 -8.01 -13.90 4.03
C SER A 22 -8.87 -15.09 3.63
N HIS A 23 -9.35 -15.09 2.39
CA HIS A 23 -10.13 -16.18 1.80
C HIS A 23 -9.23 -17.32 1.26
N GLY A 24 -8.16 -17.67 2.00
CA GLY A 24 -7.25 -18.75 1.62
C GLY A 24 -6.08 -18.37 0.70
N ARG A 25 -5.81 -17.08 0.48
CA ARG A 25 -4.61 -16.60 -0.23
C ARG A 25 -3.63 -15.88 0.71
N PRO A 26 -2.32 -16.14 0.63
CA PRO A 26 -1.34 -15.47 1.48
C PRO A 26 -1.28 -13.97 1.16
N ARG A 27 -1.21 -13.14 2.21
CA ARG A 27 -1.25 -11.67 2.19
C ARG A 27 0.05 -11.00 1.70
N MET A 28 0.85 -11.69 0.88
CA MET A 28 2.17 -11.21 0.44
C MET A 28 2.08 -9.88 -0.35
N ASP A 29 0.99 -9.65 -1.09
CA ASP A 29 0.78 -8.43 -1.87
C ASP A 29 0.16 -7.25 -1.08
N ASP A 30 -0.36 -7.49 0.14
CA ASP A 30 -1.13 -6.49 0.89
C ASP A 30 -0.29 -5.27 1.25
N LEU A 31 1.00 -5.46 1.52
CA LEU A 31 1.97 -4.39 1.80
C LEU A 31 2.09 -3.39 0.64
N ARG A 32 2.20 -3.89 -0.59
CA ARG A 32 2.29 -3.05 -1.79
C ARG A 32 0.96 -2.38 -2.10
N ILE A 33 -0.13 -3.13 -1.97
CA ILE A 33 -1.48 -2.63 -2.23
C ILE A 33 -1.84 -1.52 -1.23
N LEU A 34 -1.62 -1.72 0.08
CA LEU A 34 -1.86 -0.68 1.08
C LEU A 34 -0.98 0.54 0.89
N SER A 35 0.31 0.32 0.62
CA SER A 35 1.26 1.40 0.35
C SER A 35 0.79 2.25 -0.84
N GLY A 36 0.31 1.61 -1.92
CA GLY A 36 -0.29 2.28 -3.07
C GLY A 36 -1.59 3.04 -2.76
N ILE A 37 -2.51 2.44 -2.00
CA ILE A 37 -3.76 3.09 -1.60
C ILE A 37 -3.49 4.34 -0.75
N ILE A 38 -2.59 4.25 0.22
CA ILE A 38 -2.23 5.40 1.08
C ILE A 38 -1.50 6.46 0.28
N PHE A 39 -0.61 6.06 -0.63
CA PHE A 39 0.06 6.97 -1.54
C PHE A 39 -0.94 7.80 -2.34
N ILE A 40 -1.96 7.16 -2.92
CA ILE A 40 -3.04 7.81 -3.67
C ILE A 40 -3.85 8.75 -2.77
N ASN A 41 -4.25 8.31 -1.58
CA ASN A 41 -5.01 9.16 -0.65
C ASN A 41 -4.22 10.40 -0.18
N ARG A 42 -2.89 10.29 -0.06
CA ARG A 42 -2.03 11.39 0.41
C ARG A 42 -1.66 12.37 -0.69
N ASN A 43 -1.32 11.87 -1.88
CA ASN A 43 -0.74 12.69 -2.94
C ASN A 43 -1.70 12.96 -4.10
N GLY A 44 -2.77 12.16 -4.23
CA GLY A 44 -3.64 12.13 -5.41
C GLY A 44 -3.06 11.27 -6.53
N LEU A 45 -3.90 10.95 -7.53
CA LEU A 45 -3.49 10.25 -8.75
C LEU A 45 -2.86 11.23 -9.75
N ARG A 46 -1.63 11.67 -9.48
CA ARG A 46 -0.91 12.60 -10.38
C ARG A 46 -0.34 11.84 -11.57
N TRP A 47 -0.48 12.43 -12.76
CA TRP A 47 0.10 11.89 -13.98
C TRP A 47 1.61 11.67 -13.91
N CYS A 48 2.35 12.50 -13.16
CA CYS A 48 3.79 12.34 -12.98
C CYS A 48 4.20 11.09 -12.16
N ASP A 49 3.29 10.55 -11.35
CA ASP A 49 3.56 9.38 -10.51
C ASP A 49 3.13 8.07 -11.19
N ALA A 50 2.46 8.15 -12.35
CA ALA A 50 2.15 6.99 -13.17
C ALA A 50 3.47 6.37 -13.70
N PRO A 51 3.60 5.03 -13.74
CA PRO A 51 4.77 4.39 -14.33
C PRO A 51 4.89 4.82 -15.79
N ARG A 52 6.09 5.28 -16.19
CA ARG A 52 6.46 5.32 -17.60
C ARG A 52 6.67 3.87 -18.02
N GLU A 53 6.05 3.49 -19.14
CA GLU A 53 6.16 2.18 -19.78
C GLU A 53 7.59 1.61 -19.76
#